data_AF-A0A8T3NMG8-F1
#
_entry.id   AF-A0A8T3NMG8-F1
#
_cell.length_a   1.000
_cell.length_b   1.000
_cell.length_c   1.000
_cell.angle_alpha   90.00
_cell.angle_beta   90.00
_cell.angle_gamma   90.00
#
_symmetry.space_group_name_H-M   'P 1'
#
loop_
_entity.id
_entity.type
_entity.pdbx_description
1 polymer ?
#
loop_
_entity_poly.entity_id
_entity_poly.type
_entity_poly.pdbx_seq_one_letter_code
_entity_poly.pdbx_strand_id
1 'polypeptide(L)'
;MRAMTVRGPVAAEELGVVLPHEHLLIDLTYRWERPHDPAERAVAEAPLTMDRLGIARRRMGLIRDNLLLSDVQLAIDGLRELKSVGGGTVVDCSQEGIGRNP
;
A
#
# COMPACT_ATOMS: atom_id res chain seq x y z
N MET A 1 15.50 0.34 -25.39
CA MET A 1 14.25 1.03 -24.98
C MET A 1 14.52 1.74 -23.64
N ARG A 2 13.70 2.71 -23.20
CA ARG A 2 13.89 3.37 -21.89
C ARG A 2 12.57 3.44 -21.11
N ALA A 3 12.66 3.40 -19.80
CA ALA A 3 11.55 3.67 -18.87
C ALA A 3 11.81 4.97 -18.11
N MET A 4 10.76 5.73 -17.81
CA MET A 4 10.86 6.92 -16.97
C MET A 4 10.64 6.54 -15.50
N THR A 5 11.55 6.95 -14.62
CA THR A 5 11.42 6.80 -13.16
C THR A 5 11.28 8.16 -12.49
N VAL A 6 10.99 8.20 -11.19
CA VAL A 6 10.99 9.45 -10.39
C VAL A 6 12.35 10.15 -10.36
N ARG A 7 13.45 9.45 -10.68
CA ARG A 7 14.81 10.00 -10.79
C ARG A 7 15.25 10.27 -12.23
N GLY A 8 14.35 10.13 -13.21
CA GLY A 8 14.63 10.30 -14.63
C GLY A 8 14.66 8.98 -15.43
N PRO A 9 15.07 9.04 -16.71
CA PRO A 9 15.04 7.90 -17.61
C PRO A 9 16.12 6.86 -17.29
N VAL A 10 15.76 5.58 -17.37
CA VAL A 10 16.63 4.40 -17.12
C VAL A 10 16.54 3.46 -18.34
N ALA A 11 17.63 2.76 -18.68
CA ALA A 11 17.61 1.79 -19.77
C ALA A 11 16.75 0.58 -19.39
N ALA A 12 16.01 0.01 -20.34
CA ALA A 12 15.10 -1.10 -20.02
C ALA A 12 15.83 -2.33 -19.44
N GLU A 13 17.09 -2.52 -19.84
CA GLU A 13 17.95 -3.61 -19.42
C GLU A 13 18.47 -3.43 -17.98
N GLU A 14 18.37 -2.22 -17.41
CA GLU A 14 18.81 -1.87 -16.05
C GLU A 14 17.70 -2.03 -14.99
N LEU A 15 16.45 -2.29 -15.41
CA LEU A 15 15.30 -2.35 -14.49
C LEU A 15 15.35 -3.55 -13.52
N GLY A 16 16.07 -4.62 -13.88
CA GLY A 16 16.14 -5.85 -13.10
C GLY A 16 14.78 -6.55 -12.96
N VAL A 17 14.54 -7.22 -11.82
CA VAL A 17 13.24 -7.81 -11.50
C VAL A 17 12.25 -6.69 -11.18
N VAL A 18 11.13 -6.66 -11.89
CA VAL A 18 10.12 -5.59 -11.78
C VAL A 18 8.86 -6.10 -11.10
N LEU A 19 8.37 -5.38 -10.09
CA LEU A 19 6.98 -5.47 -9.61
C LEU A 19 6.16 -4.38 -10.32
N PRO A 20 5.35 -4.75 -11.34
CA PRO A 20 4.74 -3.77 -12.24
C PRO A 20 3.49 -3.09 -11.68
N HIS A 21 2.98 -3.51 -10.52
CA HIS A 21 1.82 -2.92 -9.88
C HIS A 21 1.93 -3.07 -8.38
N GLU A 22 2.35 -1.99 -7.70
CA GLU A 22 2.36 -1.90 -6.25
C GLU A 22 1.81 -0.53 -5.80
N HIS A 23 1.66 -0.37 -4.49
CA HIS A 23 1.33 0.91 -3.87
C HIS A 23 2.22 1.08 -2.64
N LEU A 24 3.19 1.99 -2.67
CA LEU A 24 4.13 2.16 -1.55
C LEU A 24 3.49 2.93 -0.40
N LEU A 25 2.69 3.93 -0.77
CA LEU A 25 1.80 4.68 0.12
C LEU A 25 0.44 4.79 -0.57
N ILE A 26 -0.64 4.56 0.19
CA ILE A 26 -2.00 4.62 -0.35
C ILE A 26 -3.01 5.00 0.73
N ASP A 27 -3.98 5.82 0.35
CA ASP A 27 -5.17 6.14 1.14
C ASP A 27 -6.43 5.62 0.42
N LEU A 28 -6.98 4.53 0.96
CA LEU A 28 -8.24 3.94 0.51
C LEU A 28 -9.40 4.23 1.48
N THR A 29 -9.25 5.19 2.40
CA THR A 29 -10.28 5.47 3.42
C THR A 29 -11.61 5.96 2.84
N TYR A 30 -11.63 6.38 1.56
CA TYR A 30 -12.87 6.62 0.82
C TYR A 30 -13.74 5.36 0.63
N ARG A 31 -13.16 4.16 0.79
CA ARG A 31 -13.86 2.85 0.77
C ARG A 31 -14.37 2.43 2.14
N TRP A 32 -14.21 3.25 3.18
CA TRP A 32 -14.57 2.86 4.54
C TRP A 32 -16.08 2.64 4.69
N GLU A 33 -16.44 1.41 5.03
CA GLU A 33 -17.82 0.95 5.26
C GLU A 33 -18.21 1.23 6.71
N ARG A 34 -18.42 2.50 7.06
CA ARG A 34 -18.70 2.91 8.43
C ARG A 34 -19.99 2.26 8.97
N PRO A 35 -19.92 1.41 10.01
CA PRO A 35 -21.11 0.76 10.57
C PRO A 35 -22.02 1.72 11.35
N HIS A 36 -23.32 1.40 11.36
CA HIS A 36 -24.29 2.09 12.21
C HIS A 36 -24.36 1.52 13.63
N ASP A 37 -24.14 0.21 13.77
CA ASP A 37 -24.14 -0.45 15.08
C ASP A 37 -22.96 0.04 15.94
N PRO A 38 -23.18 0.51 17.17
CA PRO A 38 -22.11 1.03 18.02
C PRO A 38 -21.02 0.00 18.35
N ALA A 39 -21.36 -1.27 18.54
CA ALA A 39 -20.38 -2.31 18.87
C ALA A 39 -19.50 -2.64 17.65
N GLU A 40 -20.10 -2.73 16.47
CA GLU A 40 -19.36 -2.91 15.21
C GLU A 40 -18.49 -1.69 14.88
N ARG A 41 -18.99 -0.47 15.13
CA ARG A 41 -18.21 0.76 14.95
C ARG A 41 -16.97 0.80 15.84
N ALA A 42 -17.06 0.32 17.07
CA ALA A 42 -15.90 0.21 17.96
C ALA A 42 -14.80 -0.71 17.38
N VAL A 43 -15.19 -1.76 16.64
CA VAL A 43 -14.25 -2.62 15.89
C VAL A 43 -13.71 -1.89 14.65
N ALA A 44 -14.57 -1.20 13.90
CA ALA A 44 -14.22 -0.50 12.66
C ALA A 44 -13.24 0.68 12.85
N GLU A 45 -13.32 1.36 14.00
CA GLU A 45 -12.46 2.50 14.34
C GLU A 45 -11.19 2.09 15.11
N ALA A 46 -11.06 0.81 15.51
CA ALA A 46 -9.88 0.29 16.20
C ALA A 46 -8.71 0.00 15.24
N PRO A 47 -7.45 -0.02 15.72
CA PRO A 47 -6.29 -0.40 14.91
C PRO A 47 -6.36 -1.83 14.37
N LEU A 48 -5.78 -2.04 13.19
CA LEU A 48 -5.58 -3.39 12.66
C LEU A 48 -4.56 -4.13 13.51
N THR A 49 -4.92 -5.32 13.94
CA THR A 49 -4.17 -6.15 14.88
C THR A 49 -4.38 -7.62 14.53
N MET A 50 -3.51 -8.51 15.01
CA MET A 50 -3.55 -9.93 14.60
C MET A 50 -4.84 -10.65 15.01
N ASP A 51 -5.45 -10.29 16.15
CA ASP A 51 -6.77 -10.80 16.57
C ASP A 51 -7.91 -10.35 15.64
N ARG A 52 -7.73 -9.25 14.90
CA ARG A 52 -8.69 -8.69 13.93
C ARG A 52 -8.41 -9.08 12.48
N LEU A 53 -7.31 -9.78 12.20
CA LEU A 53 -6.91 -10.15 10.83
C LEU A 53 -7.99 -10.94 10.09
N GLY A 54 -8.72 -11.80 10.80
CA GLY A 54 -9.83 -12.57 10.22
C GLY A 54 -10.95 -11.68 9.66
N ILE A 55 -11.20 -10.52 10.29
CA ILE A 55 -12.21 -9.55 9.85
C ILE A 55 -11.70 -8.82 8.60
N ALA A 56 -10.49 -8.26 8.65
CA ALA A 56 -9.90 -7.51 7.53
C ALA A 56 -9.84 -8.34 6.23
N ARG A 57 -9.50 -9.63 6.33
CA ARG A 57 -9.45 -10.55 5.18
C ARG A 57 -10.81 -10.80 4.52
N ARG A 58 -11.91 -10.64 5.25
CA ARG A 58 -13.29 -10.89 4.76
C ARG A 58 -14.02 -9.60 4.40
N ARG A 59 -13.66 -8.50 5.08
CA ARG A 59 -14.28 -7.18 4.95
C ARG A 59 -13.18 -6.12 4.97
N MET A 60 -12.51 -6.00 3.84
CA MET A 60 -11.41 -5.04 3.63
C MET A 60 -11.81 -3.61 4.05
N GLY A 61 -13.06 -3.21 3.76
CA GLY A 61 -13.59 -1.88 4.02
C GLY A 61 -14.04 -1.61 5.46
N LEU A 62 -14.03 -2.60 6.36
CA LEU A 62 -14.60 -2.42 7.70
C LEU A 62 -13.65 -1.67 8.65
N ILE A 63 -12.41 -2.14 8.79
CA ILE A 63 -11.42 -1.55 9.70
C ILE A 63 -10.76 -0.38 8.98
N ARG A 64 -10.98 0.85 9.45
CA ARG A 64 -10.45 2.06 8.79
C ARG A 64 -8.93 2.06 8.66
N ASP A 65 -8.25 1.58 9.69
CA ASP A 65 -6.78 1.49 9.77
C ASP A 65 -6.20 0.58 8.66
N ASN A 66 -6.91 -0.48 8.26
CA ASN A 66 -6.50 -1.38 7.18
C ASN A 66 -6.51 -0.72 5.78
N LEU A 67 -7.18 0.44 5.65
CA LEU A 67 -7.33 1.15 4.38
C LEU A 67 -6.26 2.23 4.17
N LEU A 68 -5.31 2.38 5.10
CA LEU A 68 -4.28 3.41 5.04
C LEU A 68 -2.89 2.79 5.16
N LEU A 69 -2.08 2.99 4.14
CA LEU A 69 -0.64 2.73 4.18
C LEU A 69 0.09 4.07 4.07
N SER A 70 0.51 4.62 5.21
CA SER A 70 1.12 5.95 5.29
C SER A 70 2.48 5.98 5.97
N ASP A 71 2.97 4.85 6.47
CA ASP A 71 4.27 4.76 7.14
C ASP A 71 5.40 4.61 6.09
N VAL A 72 6.14 5.71 5.89
CA VAL A 72 7.28 5.78 4.97
C VAL A 72 8.41 4.83 5.40
N GLN A 73 8.66 4.69 6.70
CA GLN A 73 9.75 3.84 7.18
C GLN A 73 9.43 2.37 6.93
N LEU A 74 8.17 1.97 7.18
CA LEU A 74 7.68 0.63 6.83
C LEU A 74 7.83 0.34 5.33
N ALA A 75 7.46 1.30 4.47
CA ALA A 75 7.63 1.15 3.01
C ALA A 75 9.10 1.00 2.61
N ILE A 76 10.00 1.79 3.21
CA ILE A 76 11.45 1.68 2.99
C ILE A 76 11.96 0.29 3.39
N ASP A 77 11.51 -0.22 4.53
CA ASP A 77 11.97 -1.53 5.02
C ASP A 77 11.48 -2.68 4.15
N GLY A 78 10.24 -2.63 3.65
CA GLY A 78 9.74 -3.57 2.64
C GLY A 78 10.52 -3.51 1.32
N LEU A 79 10.88 -2.31 0.85
CA LEU A 79 11.71 -2.14 -0.34
C LEU A 79 13.14 -2.67 -0.14
N ARG A 80 13.70 -2.55 1.07
CA ARG A 80 14.99 -3.15 1.42
C ARG A 80 14.94 -4.67 1.39
N GLU A 81 13.85 -5.27 1.89
CA GLU A 81 13.63 -6.71 1.79
C GLU A 81 13.54 -7.15 0.32
N LEU A 82 12.72 -6.48 -0.50
CA LEU A 82 12.64 -6.72 -1.94
C LEU A 82 14.04 -6.64 -2.60
N LYS A 83 14.82 -5.61 -2.26
CA LYS A 83 16.18 -5.45 -2.78
C LYS A 83 17.09 -6.61 -2.36
N SER A 84 16.98 -7.08 -1.12
CA SER A 84 17.78 -8.18 -0.57
C SER A 84 17.58 -9.51 -1.31
N VAL A 85 16.40 -9.72 -1.91
CA VAL A 85 16.07 -10.91 -2.70
C VAL A 85 16.23 -10.72 -4.21
N GLY A 86 16.90 -9.65 -4.63
CA GLY A 86 17.22 -9.38 -6.05
C GLY A 86 16.21 -8.52 -6.80
N GLY A 87 15.23 -7.92 -6.10
CA GLY A 87 14.32 -6.95 -6.68
C GLY A 87 15.04 -5.73 -7.27
N GLY A 88 14.58 -5.29 -8.44
CA GLY A 88 15.15 -4.18 -9.19
C GLY A 88 14.28 -2.93 -9.12
N THR A 89 13.06 -3.01 -9.63
CA THR A 89 12.16 -1.86 -9.83
C THR A 89 10.77 -2.14 -9.28
N VAL A 90 10.15 -1.13 -8.68
CA VAL A 90 8.73 -1.12 -8.31
C VAL A 90 8.03 -0.02 -9.07
N VAL A 91 6.86 -0.33 -9.63
CA VAL A 91 5.95 0.67 -10.20
C VAL A 91 4.88 0.97 -9.17
N ASP A 92 4.90 2.19 -8.63
CA ASP A 92 3.83 2.69 -7.76
C ASP A 92 2.65 3.15 -8.64
N CYS A 93 1.53 2.45 -8.51
CA CYS A 93 0.29 2.68 -9.24
C CYS A 93 -0.68 3.60 -8.49
N SER A 94 -0.27 4.24 -7.39
CA SER A 94 -1.10 5.22 -6.68
C SER A 94 -1.38 6.44 -7.56
N GLN A 95 -2.66 6.69 -7.78
CA GLN A 95 -3.16 7.77 -8.61
C GLN A 95 -3.57 8.98 -7.78
N GLU A 96 -3.90 10.07 -8.47
CA GLU A 96 -4.62 11.17 -7.84
C GLU A 96 -5.92 10.66 -7.20
N GLY A 97 -6.19 11.10 -5.97
CA GLY A 97 -7.35 10.66 -5.18
C GLY A 97 -7.11 9.46 -4.26
N ILE A 98 -5.98 8.74 -4.39
CA ILE A 98 -5.62 7.63 -3.49
C ILE A 98 -4.23 7.79 -2.85
N GLY A 99 -3.71 9.01 -2.80
CA GLY A 99 -2.48 9.33 -2.04
C GLY A 99 -1.19 9.34 -2.85
N ARG A 100 -1.22 9.54 -4.18
CA ARG A 100 0.01 9.74 -4.99
C ARG A 100 0.88 10.86 -4.39
N ASN A 101 2.15 10.54 -4.12
CA ASN A 101 3.14 11.46 -3.54
C ASN A 101 4.50 11.33 -4.26
N PRO A 102 4.70 12.04 -5.38
CA PRO A 102 5.87 11.90 -6.26
C PRO A 102 7.15 12.53 -5.71
#